data_AF-A0A0K1Q420-F1
#
_entry.id   AF-A0A0K1Q420-F1
#
_cell.length_a   1.000
_cell.length_b   1.000
_cell.length_c   1.000
_cell.angle_alpha   90.00
_cell.angle_beta   90.00
_cell.angle_gamma   90.00
#
_symmetry.space_group_name_H-M   'P 1'
#
loop_
_entity.id
_entity.type
_entity.pdbx_description
1 polymer ?
#
loop_
_entity_poly.entity_id
_entity_poly.type
_entity_poly.pdbx_seq_one_letter_code
_entity_poly.pdbx_strand_id
1 'polypeptide(L)'
;MDIDAFVENVASEPERRLRHTVWCTPPDELAKAARPGGLRLTDLLAAPGRHAEEREVTYRHILGSPANVRVIDAWEQRYPSHVLPTDLRQLLMRMNGIHLWANAESGRAYAGIAPIEEWDLARTVMYGAEADPGLVADRFVAISYHRDGASFVVLDVESGRYFLMDTAGPDTSTPVATSGAALLDWVWRNRIAPIG
;
A
#
# COMPACT_ATOMS: atom_id res chain seq x y z
N MET A 1 2.71 12.02 -15.76
CA MET A 1 4.01 12.46 -15.23
C MET A 1 5.04 11.42 -15.61
N ASP A 2 6.20 11.81 -16.13
CA ASP A 2 7.30 10.88 -16.35
C ASP A 2 7.94 10.42 -15.02
N ILE A 3 8.62 9.26 -15.04
CA ILE A 3 9.28 8.66 -13.89
C ILE A 3 10.32 9.60 -13.28
N ASP A 4 11.18 10.24 -14.09
CA ASP A 4 12.26 11.06 -13.56
C ASP A 4 11.69 12.33 -12.90
N ALA A 5 10.70 12.95 -13.52
CA ALA A 5 9.97 14.08 -12.93
C ALA A 5 9.27 13.72 -11.61
N PHE A 6 8.73 12.49 -11.51
CA PHE A 6 8.13 12.02 -10.26
C PHE A 6 9.18 11.87 -9.15
N VAL A 7 10.35 11.31 -9.47
CA VAL A 7 11.45 11.17 -8.52
C VAL A 7 11.97 12.54 -8.07
N GLU A 8 12.12 13.49 -8.98
CA GLU A 8 12.51 14.87 -8.66
C GLU A 8 11.49 15.55 -7.73
N ASN A 9 10.20 15.41 -8.02
CA ASN A 9 9.13 15.93 -7.16
C ASN A 9 9.18 15.32 -5.76
N VAL A 10 9.35 14.00 -5.67
CA VAL A 10 9.48 13.28 -4.39
C VAL A 10 10.70 13.78 -3.60
N ALA A 11 11.83 13.99 -4.26
CA ALA A 11 13.05 14.50 -3.63
C ALA A 11 12.91 15.97 -3.18
N SER A 12 12.02 16.74 -3.83
CA SER A 12 11.78 18.15 -3.51
C SER A 12 10.94 18.36 -2.24
N GLU A 13 10.16 17.37 -1.81
CA GLU A 13 9.34 17.46 -0.60
C GLU A 13 10.10 16.90 0.62
N PRO A 14 10.54 17.77 1.57
CA PRO A 14 11.31 17.32 2.73
C PRO A 14 10.44 16.50 3.70
N GLU A 15 11.10 15.70 4.54
CA GLU A 15 10.42 15.00 5.63
C GLU A 15 9.66 15.97 6.55
N ARG A 16 8.53 15.50 7.09
CA ARG A 16 7.72 16.23 8.06
C ARG A 16 7.80 15.54 9.40
N ARG A 17 7.95 16.34 10.46
CA ARG A 17 7.92 15.85 11.84
C ARG A 17 6.69 16.43 12.51
N LEU A 18 5.81 15.56 12.98
CA LEU A 18 4.57 15.95 13.64
C LEU A 18 4.51 15.33 15.03
N ARG A 19 3.94 16.06 15.98
CA ARG A 19 3.63 15.51 17.29
C ARG A 19 2.30 14.79 17.22
N HIS A 20 2.29 13.51 17.54
CA HIS A 20 1.06 12.73 17.69
C HIS A 20 0.94 12.25 19.12
N THR A 21 -0.29 12.26 19.62
CA THR A 21 -0.64 11.50 20.82
C THR A 21 -0.66 10.02 20.48
N VAL A 22 0.28 9.26 21.04
CA VAL A 22 0.33 7.80 20.93
C VAL A 22 -0.07 7.21 22.27
N TRP A 23 -0.93 6.18 22.23
CA TRP A 23 -1.31 5.46 23.43
C TRP A 23 -0.29 4.37 23.73
N CYS A 24 0.53 4.59 24.75
CA CYS A 24 1.56 3.66 25.19
C CYS A 24 0.98 2.66 26.18
N THR A 25 1.19 1.37 25.88
CA THR A 25 0.80 0.27 26.77
C THR A 25 2.04 -0.23 27.50
N PRO A 26 1.98 -0.44 28.82
CA PRO A 26 3.12 -0.93 29.60
C PRO A 26 3.73 -2.23 29.02
N PRO A 27 5.06 -2.39 29.06
CA PRO A 27 5.73 -3.55 28.47
C PRO A 27 5.26 -4.90 29.02
N ASP A 28 4.89 -4.95 30.30
CA ASP A 28 4.37 -6.15 30.96
C ASP A 28 2.97 -6.54 30.44
N GLU A 29 2.11 -5.56 30.16
CA GLU A 29 0.80 -5.76 29.54
C GLU A 29 0.93 -6.19 28.07
N LEU A 30 1.86 -5.59 27.32
CA LEU A 30 2.21 -6.05 25.97
C LEU A 30 2.74 -7.50 25.99
N ALA A 31 3.58 -7.84 26.96
CA ALA A 31 4.10 -9.19 27.12
C ALA A 31 3.01 -10.21 27.50
N LYS A 32 1.97 -9.81 28.24
CA LYS A 32 0.78 -10.65 28.49
C LYS A 32 -0.02 -10.85 27.22
N ALA A 33 -0.26 -9.78 26.45
CA ALA A 33 -1.00 -9.84 25.19
C ALA A 33 -0.33 -10.74 24.14
N ALA A 34 1.01 -10.78 24.12
CA ALA A 34 1.79 -11.57 23.16
C ALA A 34 1.85 -13.08 23.45
N ARG A 35 1.34 -13.56 24.60
CA ARG A 35 1.35 -15.00 24.95
C ARG A 35 0.23 -15.76 24.24
N PRO A 36 0.37 -17.07 24.01
CA PRO A 36 -0.74 -17.93 23.56
C PRO A 36 -1.95 -17.80 24.49
N GLY A 37 -3.14 -17.53 23.95
CA GLY A 37 -4.35 -17.22 24.73
C GLY A 37 -4.55 -15.73 25.07
N GLY A 38 -3.47 -14.93 25.02
CA GLY A 38 -3.45 -13.47 24.96
C GLY A 38 -4.30 -12.69 25.96
N LEU A 39 -4.43 -11.39 25.70
CA LEU A 39 -5.45 -10.52 26.31
C LEU A 39 -6.50 -10.20 25.25
N ARG A 40 -7.76 -10.02 25.68
CA ARG A 40 -8.77 -9.46 24.78
C ARG A 40 -8.35 -8.04 24.42
N LEU A 41 -8.68 -7.60 23.21
CA LEU A 41 -8.38 -6.24 22.77
C LEU A 41 -8.97 -5.20 23.74
N THR A 42 -10.18 -5.43 24.25
CA THR A 42 -10.82 -4.56 25.25
C THR A 42 -9.99 -4.44 26.52
N ASP A 43 -9.41 -5.54 27.00
CA ASP A 43 -8.66 -5.60 28.24
C ASP A 43 -7.29 -4.93 28.05
N LEU A 44 -6.68 -5.11 26.88
CA LEU A 44 -5.45 -4.41 26.50
C LEU A 44 -5.67 -2.89 26.36
N LEU A 45 -6.79 -2.48 25.77
CA LEU A 45 -7.13 -1.07 25.62
C LEU A 45 -7.47 -0.41 26.97
N ALA A 46 -7.97 -1.19 27.93
CA ALA A 46 -8.25 -0.76 29.30
C ALA A 46 -7.10 -1.05 30.28
N ALA A 47 -5.92 -1.46 29.78
CA ALA A 47 -4.82 -1.92 30.61
C ALA A 47 -4.38 -0.86 31.62
N PRO A 48 -4.17 -1.22 32.91
CA PRO A 48 -3.68 -0.28 33.92
C PRO A 48 -2.34 0.33 33.50
N GLY A 49 -2.19 1.64 33.68
CA GLY A 49 -0.95 2.35 33.31
C GLY A 49 -0.81 2.67 31.83
N ARG A 50 -1.80 2.32 30.99
CA ARG A 50 -1.91 2.86 29.63
C ARG A 50 -2.08 4.37 29.69
N HIS A 51 -1.25 5.10 28.97
CA HIS A 51 -1.26 6.56 28.99
C HIS A 51 -1.01 7.12 27.59
N ALA A 52 -1.45 8.35 27.40
CA ALA A 52 -1.14 9.15 26.23
C ALA A 52 0.26 9.75 26.38
N GLU A 53 1.11 9.54 25.38
CA GLU A 53 2.41 10.19 25.26
C GLU A 53 2.43 11.01 23.96
N GLU A 54 2.93 12.23 24.00
CA GLU A 54 3.25 12.96 22.78
C GLU A 54 4.56 12.41 22.21
N ARG A 55 4.50 11.85 21.01
CA ARG A 55 5.69 11.42 20.27
C ARG A 55 5.84 12.21 19.00
N GLU A 56 7.07 12.58 18.70
CA GLU A 56 7.44 13.10 17.40
C GLU A 56 7.51 11.93 16.42
N VAL A 57 6.65 11.95 15.40
CA VAL A 57 6.63 10.97 14.31
C VAL A 57 7.15 11.62 13.06
N THR A 58 8.09 10.96 12.39
CA THR A 58 8.65 11.41 11.12
C THR A 58 7.86 10.79 9.96
N TYR A 59 7.46 11.62 9.01
CA TYR A 59 6.81 11.23 7.76
C TYR A 59 7.66 11.62 6.57
N ARG A 60 7.82 10.69 5.62
CA ARG A 60 8.60 10.92 4.39
C ARG A 60 8.03 10.12 3.23
N HIS A 61 8.38 10.51 2.02
CA HIS A 61 8.17 9.64 0.86
C HIS A 61 9.15 8.47 0.90
N ILE A 62 8.67 7.27 0.59
CA ILE A 62 9.46 6.06 0.45
C ILE A 62 9.20 5.50 -0.93
N LEU A 63 10.25 5.45 -1.75
CA LEU A 63 10.24 4.76 -3.04
C LEU A 63 10.96 3.43 -2.86
N GLY A 64 10.32 2.35 -3.27
CA GLY A 64 10.91 1.02 -3.21
C GLY A 64 12.08 0.87 -4.18
N SER A 65 13.01 -0.03 -3.85
CA SER A 65 14.13 -0.34 -4.74
C SER A 65 13.64 -0.87 -6.09
N PRO A 66 14.37 -0.69 -7.20
CA PRO A 66 14.05 -1.32 -8.47
C PRO A 66 13.73 -2.82 -8.34
N ALA A 67 12.64 -3.27 -8.95
CA ALA A 67 12.33 -4.69 -9.01
C ALA A 67 13.39 -5.43 -9.82
N ASN A 68 13.86 -6.56 -9.30
CA ASN A 68 14.67 -7.47 -10.10
C ASN A 68 13.81 -8.04 -11.22
N VAL A 69 14.33 -8.07 -12.45
CA VAL A 69 13.62 -8.66 -13.60
C VAL A 69 13.11 -10.07 -13.32
N ARG A 70 13.84 -10.86 -12.52
CA ARG A 70 13.45 -12.22 -12.11
C ARG A 70 12.17 -12.24 -11.28
N VAL A 71 11.91 -11.21 -10.48
CA VAL A 71 10.68 -11.11 -9.67
C VAL A 71 9.49 -10.83 -10.58
N ILE A 72 9.64 -9.91 -11.54
CA ILE A 72 8.60 -9.60 -12.52
C ILE A 72 8.30 -10.85 -13.36
N ASP A 73 9.34 -11.49 -13.91
CA ASP A 73 9.19 -12.68 -14.74
C ASP A 73 8.56 -13.84 -13.93
N ALA A 74 8.92 -14.01 -12.65
CA ALA A 74 8.30 -15.02 -11.79
C ALA A 74 6.82 -14.73 -11.52
N TRP A 75 6.43 -13.47 -11.39
CA TRP A 75 5.03 -13.07 -11.25
C TRP A 75 4.24 -13.34 -12.54
N GLU A 76 4.77 -12.97 -13.71
CA GLU A 76 4.13 -13.25 -15.01
C GLU A 76 4.07 -14.75 -15.31
N GLN A 77 5.05 -15.55 -14.86
CA GLN A 77 4.99 -17.01 -14.95
C GLN A 77 3.89 -17.62 -14.06
N ARG A 78 3.64 -17.02 -12.90
CA ARG A 78 2.55 -17.44 -12.00
C ARG A 78 1.18 -17.10 -12.60
N TYR A 79 1.09 -16.00 -13.34
CA TYR A 79 -0.14 -15.52 -13.96
C TYR A 79 0.04 -15.31 -15.48
N PRO A 80 0.12 -16.38 -16.30
CA PRO A 80 0.45 -16.28 -17.73
C PRO A 80 -0.56 -15.47 -18.56
N SER A 81 -1.79 -15.34 -18.08
CA SER A 81 -2.86 -14.53 -18.69
C SER A 81 -2.80 -13.04 -18.31
N HIS A 82 -1.94 -12.66 -17.36
CA HIS A 82 -1.86 -11.33 -16.78
C HIS A 82 -0.62 -10.60 -17.27
N VAL A 83 -0.56 -10.34 -18.58
CA VAL A 83 0.58 -9.64 -19.18
C VAL A 83 0.63 -8.21 -18.66
N LEU A 84 1.76 -7.80 -18.10
CA LEU A 84 1.91 -6.45 -17.58
C LEU A 84 2.09 -5.44 -18.73
N PRO A 85 1.42 -4.28 -18.67
CA PRO A 85 1.71 -3.18 -19.57
C PRO A 85 3.21 -2.80 -19.55
N THR A 86 3.78 -2.54 -20.73
CA THR A 86 5.21 -2.23 -20.88
C THR A 86 5.68 -1.09 -19.99
N ASP A 87 4.86 -0.04 -19.87
CA ASP A 87 5.14 1.13 -19.06
C ASP A 87 5.09 0.83 -17.54
N LEU A 88 4.17 -0.05 -17.10
CA LEU A 88 4.15 -0.55 -15.74
C LEU A 88 5.37 -1.40 -15.42
N ARG A 89 5.80 -2.26 -16.36
CA ARG A 89 7.03 -3.05 -16.21
C ARG A 89 8.26 -2.13 -16.07
N GLN A 90 8.34 -1.08 -16.90
CA GLN A 90 9.39 -0.06 -16.78
C GLN A 90 9.34 0.69 -15.44
N LEU A 91 8.14 1.01 -14.96
CA LEU A 91 7.94 1.64 -13.65
C LEU A 91 8.49 0.74 -12.54
N LEU A 92 8.10 -0.53 -12.49
CA LEU A 92 8.57 -1.51 -11.49
C LEU A 92 10.10 -1.68 -11.52
N MET A 93 10.69 -1.72 -12.71
CA MET A 93 12.14 -1.79 -12.90
C MET A 93 12.89 -0.52 -12.47
N ARG A 94 12.19 0.57 -12.18
CA ARG A 94 12.77 1.83 -11.65
C ARG A 94 12.41 2.05 -10.19
N MET A 95 11.19 1.72 -9.77
CA MET A 95 10.70 1.83 -8.41
C MET A 95 9.66 0.73 -8.14
N ASN A 96 9.98 -0.20 -7.25
CA ASN A 96 9.07 -1.27 -6.86
C ASN A 96 8.37 -0.93 -5.55
N GLY A 97 7.26 -0.21 -5.65
CA GLY A 97 6.52 0.31 -4.51
C GLY A 97 6.70 1.81 -4.32
N ILE A 98 5.59 2.47 -3.96
CA ILE A 98 5.51 3.92 -3.80
C ILE A 98 4.66 4.21 -2.57
N HIS A 99 5.26 4.81 -1.55
CA HIS A 99 4.57 5.18 -0.31
C HIS A 99 4.82 6.66 -0.03
N LEU A 100 3.86 7.51 -0.39
CA LEU A 100 3.99 8.95 -0.17
C LEU A 100 3.52 9.31 1.23
N TRP A 101 4.29 10.14 1.94
CA TRP A 101 4.02 10.49 3.34
C TRP A 101 3.85 9.27 4.25
N ALA A 102 4.71 8.27 4.08
CA ALA A 102 4.78 7.12 4.96
C ALA A 102 5.33 7.52 6.34
N ASN A 103 4.74 6.96 7.39
CA ASN A 103 5.33 7.02 8.72
C ASN A 103 6.67 6.25 8.68
N ALA A 104 7.77 6.91 9.03
CA ALA A 104 9.12 6.36 8.93
C ALA A 104 9.36 5.17 9.89
N GLU A 105 8.63 5.08 11.00
CA GLU A 105 8.75 3.98 11.96
C GLU A 105 8.02 2.73 11.48
N SER A 106 6.81 2.89 10.94
CA SER A 106 6.01 1.76 10.45
C SER A 106 6.27 1.39 9.00
N GLY A 107 6.92 2.28 8.24
CA GLY A 107 7.11 2.17 6.79
C GLY A 107 5.82 2.30 5.98
N ARG A 108 4.67 2.59 6.61
CA ARG A 108 3.36 2.58 5.94
C ARG A 108 2.84 3.99 5.68
N ALA A 109 2.41 4.20 4.44
CA ALA A 109 1.57 5.34 4.07
C ALA A 109 0.10 5.02 4.29
N TYR A 110 -0.76 6.04 4.22
CA TYR A 110 -2.20 5.83 4.22
C TYR A 110 -2.66 5.07 2.97
N ALA A 111 -2.10 5.43 1.82
CA ALA A 111 -2.28 4.74 0.55
C ALA A 111 -0.95 4.75 -0.23
N GLY A 112 -0.75 3.74 -1.08
CA GLY A 112 0.44 3.65 -1.90
C GLY A 112 0.41 2.45 -2.85
N ILE A 113 1.28 2.47 -3.86
CA ILE A 113 1.48 1.33 -4.74
C ILE A 113 2.35 0.31 -4.00
N ALA A 114 1.85 -0.91 -3.87
CA ALA A 114 2.56 -2.00 -3.24
C ALA A 114 3.68 -2.51 -4.17
N PRO A 115 4.81 -3.01 -3.63
CA PRO A 115 5.77 -3.76 -4.43
C PRO A 115 5.09 -5.00 -5.05
N ILE A 116 5.55 -5.44 -6.22
CA ILE A 116 4.93 -6.54 -6.99
C ILE A 116 4.82 -7.84 -6.18
N GLU A 117 5.76 -8.09 -5.27
CA GLU A 117 5.78 -9.24 -4.37
C GLU A 117 4.57 -9.26 -3.41
N GLU A 118 3.95 -8.11 -3.17
CA GLU A 118 2.80 -7.95 -2.28
C GLU A 118 1.45 -7.89 -3.03
N TRP A 119 1.43 -7.95 -4.36
CA TRP A 119 0.19 -7.84 -5.13
C TRP A 119 -0.78 -8.99 -4.86
N ASP A 120 -0.28 -10.22 -4.65
CA ASP A 120 -1.14 -11.35 -4.31
C ASP A 120 -1.83 -11.16 -2.95
N LEU A 121 -1.11 -10.55 -1.99
CA LEU A 121 -1.68 -10.16 -0.70
C LEU A 121 -2.72 -9.06 -0.88
N ALA A 122 -2.41 -8.02 -1.65
CA ALA A 122 -3.35 -6.92 -1.92
C ALA A 122 -4.66 -7.44 -2.56
N ARG A 123 -4.56 -8.38 -3.50
CA ARG A 123 -5.71 -9.05 -4.13
C ARG A 123 -6.51 -9.87 -3.13
N THR A 124 -5.83 -10.64 -2.30
CA THR A 124 -6.49 -11.44 -1.24
C THR A 124 -7.24 -10.53 -0.26
N VAL A 125 -6.68 -9.36 0.09
CA VAL A 125 -7.36 -8.40 0.95
C VAL A 125 -8.56 -7.77 0.24
N MET A 126 -8.42 -7.39 -1.03
CA MET A 126 -9.51 -6.79 -1.82
C MET A 126 -10.69 -7.74 -2.00
N TYR A 127 -10.44 -8.99 -2.39
CA TYR A 127 -11.49 -9.99 -2.61
C TYR A 127 -11.96 -10.69 -1.32
N GLY A 128 -11.21 -10.54 -0.23
CA GLY A 128 -11.45 -11.23 1.05
C GLY A 128 -10.70 -12.56 1.16
N ALA A 129 -10.38 -12.96 2.40
CA ALA A 129 -9.57 -14.14 2.69
C ALA A 129 -10.22 -15.48 2.28
N GLU A 130 -11.54 -15.49 2.09
CA GLU A 130 -12.31 -16.65 1.63
C GLU A 130 -12.61 -16.60 0.11
N ALA A 131 -12.01 -15.66 -0.62
CA ALA A 131 -12.19 -15.57 -2.06
C ALA A 131 -11.75 -16.86 -2.75
N ASP A 132 -12.60 -17.36 -3.64
CA ASP A 132 -12.28 -18.49 -4.51
C ASP A 132 -10.96 -18.20 -5.27
N PRO A 133 -10.03 -19.16 -5.38
CA PRO A 133 -8.87 -19.05 -6.27
C PRO A 133 -9.17 -18.49 -7.66
N GLY A 134 -10.37 -18.73 -8.21
CA GLY A 134 -10.83 -18.15 -9.48
C GLY A 134 -10.97 -16.62 -9.46
N LEU A 135 -11.37 -16.02 -8.34
CA LEU A 135 -11.41 -14.55 -8.15
C LEU A 135 -10.01 -13.98 -7.99
N VAL A 136 -9.10 -14.71 -7.33
CA VAL A 136 -7.68 -14.35 -7.26
C VAL A 136 -6.94 -14.67 -8.57
N ALA A 137 -7.58 -15.30 -9.55
CA ALA A 137 -7.07 -15.45 -10.91
C ALA A 137 -7.77 -14.50 -11.91
N ASP A 138 -8.67 -13.64 -11.43
CA ASP A 138 -9.43 -12.68 -12.24
C ASP A 138 -8.50 -11.61 -12.87
N ARG A 139 -8.96 -10.96 -13.93
CA ARG A 139 -8.24 -9.93 -14.70
C ARG A 139 -7.87 -8.69 -13.88
N PHE A 140 -8.53 -8.51 -12.74
CA PHE A 140 -8.34 -7.37 -11.86
C PHE A 140 -7.26 -7.67 -10.79
N VAL A 141 -6.19 -6.89 -10.84
CA VAL A 141 -5.00 -7.04 -10.00
C VAL A 141 -4.90 -5.82 -9.10
N ALA A 142 -5.19 -5.98 -7.81
CA ALA A 142 -4.94 -4.93 -6.82
C ALA A 142 -3.42 -4.69 -6.72
N ILE A 143 -2.99 -3.45 -7.01
CA ILE A 143 -1.58 -3.04 -7.00
C ILE A 143 -1.26 -2.06 -5.87
N SER A 144 -2.26 -1.64 -5.11
CA SER A 144 -2.09 -0.76 -3.96
C SER A 144 -2.52 -1.44 -2.67
N TYR A 145 -2.16 -0.83 -1.56
CA TYR A 145 -2.87 -1.02 -0.30
C TYR A 145 -3.46 0.30 0.16
N HIS A 146 -4.47 0.20 1.02
CA HIS A 146 -5.04 1.33 1.73
C HIS A 146 -5.13 0.95 3.22
N ARG A 147 -4.79 1.88 4.10
CA ARG A 147 -4.60 1.59 5.54
C ARG A 147 -5.86 1.04 6.21
N ASP A 148 -7.04 1.49 5.78
CA ASP A 148 -8.33 1.00 6.28
C ASP A 148 -8.89 -0.19 5.46
N GLY A 149 -8.20 -0.62 4.39
CA GLY A 149 -8.64 -1.68 3.49
C GLY A 149 -9.91 -1.37 2.69
N ALA A 150 -10.37 -0.12 2.63
CA ALA A 150 -11.64 0.24 2.02
C ALA A 150 -11.56 0.38 0.50
N SER A 151 -10.39 0.69 -0.08
CA SER A 151 -10.26 0.88 -1.52
C SER A 151 -8.86 0.53 -2.04
N PHE A 152 -8.78 0.15 -3.31
CA PHE A 152 -7.58 -0.32 -3.98
C PHE A 152 -7.48 0.31 -5.37
N VAL A 153 -6.29 0.75 -5.73
CA VAL A 153 -5.92 0.94 -7.13
C VAL A 153 -5.70 -0.45 -7.73
N VAL A 154 -6.46 -0.72 -8.78
CA VAL A 154 -6.52 -2.02 -9.45
C VAL A 154 -6.12 -1.84 -10.90
N LEU A 155 -5.19 -2.68 -11.36
CA LEU A 155 -4.89 -2.87 -12.77
C LEU A 155 -5.89 -3.85 -13.37
N ASP A 156 -6.60 -3.44 -14.41
CA ASP A 156 -7.27 -4.36 -15.32
C ASP A 156 -6.25 -4.82 -16.38
N VAL A 157 -5.81 -6.07 -16.29
CA VAL A 157 -4.77 -6.61 -17.19
C VAL A 157 -5.26 -6.79 -18.63
N GLU A 158 -6.58 -6.78 -18.87
CA GLU A 158 -7.13 -6.89 -20.22
C GLU A 158 -7.04 -5.54 -20.96
N SER A 159 -7.42 -4.45 -20.28
CA SER A 159 -7.39 -3.11 -20.88
C SER A 159 -6.10 -2.33 -20.63
N GLY A 160 -5.27 -2.77 -19.68
CA GLY A 160 -4.08 -2.04 -19.22
C GLY A 160 -4.42 -0.75 -18.45
N ARG A 161 -5.67 -0.60 -18.00
CA ARG A 161 -6.16 0.61 -17.31
C ARG A 161 -6.23 0.39 -15.81
N TYR A 162 -6.25 1.50 -15.09
CA TYR A 162 -6.28 1.53 -13.63
C TYR A 162 -7.62 2.08 -13.13
N PHE A 163 -8.16 1.45 -12.09
CA PHE A 163 -9.43 1.82 -11.46
C PHE A 163 -9.26 1.88 -9.95
N LEU A 164 -10.13 2.64 -9.28
CA LEU A 164 -10.28 2.60 -7.84
C LEU A 164 -11.47 1.68 -7.54
N MET A 165 -11.22 0.60 -6.81
CA MET A 165 -12.24 -0.40 -6.46
C MET A 165 -12.30 -0.55 -4.94
N ASP A 166 -13.48 -0.82 -4.40
CA ASP A 166 -13.64 -1.17 -2.99
C ASP A 166 -13.66 -2.69 -2.78
N THR A 167 -13.96 -3.12 -1.55
CA THR A 167 -14.05 -4.56 -1.20
C THR A 167 -15.37 -5.20 -1.64
N ALA A 168 -16.32 -4.44 -2.18
CA ALA A 168 -17.59 -4.99 -2.68
C ALA A 168 -17.42 -5.72 -4.03
N GLY A 169 -16.25 -5.59 -4.67
CA GLY A 169 -15.86 -6.35 -5.85
C GLY A 169 -15.44 -5.46 -7.01
N PRO A 170 -15.19 -6.05 -8.19
CA PRO A 170 -14.69 -5.30 -9.32
C PRO A 170 -15.72 -4.31 -9.87
N ASP A 171 -15.35 -3.03 -9.89
CA ASP A 171 -16.14 -1.95 -10.48
C ASP A 171 -15.26 -1.03 -11.34
N THR A 172 -15.62 -0.87 -12.60
CA THR A 172 -14.91 -0.01 -13.55
C THR A 172 -15.46 1.43 -13.60
N SER A 173 -16.41 1.79 -12.73
CA SER A 173 -17.05 3.11 -12.70
C SER A 173 -16.11 4.25 -12.29
N THR A 174 -15.03 3.93 -11.55
CA THR A 174 -14.09 4.92 -11.01
C THR A 174 -12.70 4.78 -11.64
N PRO A 175 -12.50 5.31 -12.87
CA PRO A 175 -11.20 5.24 -13.54
C PRO A 175 -10.15 6.11 -12.82
N VAL A 176 -8.95 5.57 -12.68
CA VAL A 176 -7.78 6.22 -12.07
C VAL A 176 -6.80 6.71 -13.13
N ALA A 177 -6.40 5.82 -14.04
CA ALA A 177 -5.37 6.12 -15.04
C ALA A 177 -5.48 5.19 -16.26
N THR A 178 -4.83 5.59 -17.35
CA THR A 178 -4.74 4.81 -18.61
C THR A 178 -3.31 4.39 -18.96
N SER A 179 -2.33 4.73 -18.11
CA SER A 179 -0.91 4.41 -18.27
C SER A 179 -0.19 4.54 -16.93
N GLY A 180 1.00 3.95 -16.81
CA GLY A 180 1.88 4.10 -15.65
C GLY A 180 2.26 5.56 -15.38
N ALA A 181 2.46 6.37 -16.43
CA ALA A 181 2.71 7.79 -16.30
C ALA A 181 1.50 8.57 -15.74
N ALA A 182 0.28 8.20 -16.14
CA ALA A 182 -0.95 8.77 -15.59
C ALA A 182 -1.20 8.26 -14.16
N LEU A 183 -0.81 7.02 -13.85
CA LEU A 183 -0.85 6.47 -12.50
C LEU A 183 0.05 7.28 -11.56
N LEU A 184 1.28 7.60 -11.96
CA LEU A 184 2.18 8.43 -11.15
C LEU A 184 1.61 9.82 -10.88
N ASP A 185 0.98 10.44 -11.89
CA ASP A 185 0.32 11.74 -11.73
C ASP A 185 -0.86 11.64 -10.75
N TRP A 186 -1.66 10.58 -10.83
CA TRP A 186 -2.74 10.33 -9.90
C TRP A 186 -2.23 10.11 -8.47
N VAL A 187 -1.22 9.25 -8.29
CA VAL A 187 -0.61 8.96 -6.98
C VAL A 187 -0.05 10.25 -6.36
N TRP A 188 0.63 11.07 -7.16
CA TRP A 188 1.13 12.36 -6.69
C TRP A 188 -0.01 13.27 -6.24
N ARG A 189 -1.05 13.47 -7.06
CA ARG A 189 -2.17 14.38 -6.76
C ARG A 189 -3.01 13.94 -5.57
N ASN A 190 -3.14 12.63 -5.34
CA ASN A 190 -3.96 12.07 -4.27
C ASN A 190 -3.15 11.72 -3.01
N ARG A 191 -1.88 12.13 -2.92
CA ARG A 191 -1.08 11.93 -1.71
C ARG A 191 -1.69 12.73 -0.55
N ILE A 192 -1.99 12.04 0.54
CA ILE A 192 -2.51 12.68 1.74
C ILE A 192 -1.33 13.04 2.63
N ALA A 193 -1.06 14.34 2.74
CA ALA A 193 -0.07 14.83 3.68
C ALA A 193 -0.52 14.54 5.12
N PRO A 194 0.41 14.25 6.04
CA PRO A 194 0.04 14.00 7.41
C PRO A 194 -0.48 15.31 8.02
N ILE A 195 -1.61 15.24 8.71
CA ILE A 195 -2.25 16.36 9.38
C ILE A 195 -1.77 16.34 10.84
N GLY A 196 -1.27 17.49 11.31
CA GLY A 196 -0.86 17.71 12.71
C GLY A 196 -2.02 18.11 13.59
#